data_AF-A0A925T2M4-F1
#
_entry.id   AF-A0A925T2M4-F1
#
_cell.length_a   1.000
_cell.length_b   1.000
_cell.length_c   1.000
_cell.angle_alpha   90.00
_cell.angle_beta   90.00
_cell.angle_gamma   90.00
#
_symmetry.space_group_name_H-M   'P 1'
#
loop_
_entity.id
_entity.type
_entity.pdbx_description
1 polymer ?
#
loop_
_entity_poly.entity_id
_entity_poly.type
_entity_poly.pdbx_seq_one_letter_code
_entity_poly.pdbx_strand_id
1 'polypeptide(L)'
;MPFNQGVKKLIVIDKSTGKHRPCVMCGKTYPLPDAVHIIDQKEWKKASPKGHDSKDNGIPLCPNCHRVFDEVLKPFLHRALIKYGCQNLPQGWSKSNKMTISEQDLGLEE
;
A
#
# COMPACT_ATOMS: atom_id res chain seq x y z
N MET A 1 0.30 -2.76 9.98
CA MET A 1 -0.06 -4.09 10.53
C MET A 1 -0.51 -4.98 9.38
N PRO A 2 -0.25 -6.30 9.41
CA PRO A 2 -0.73 -7.22 8.38
C PRO A 2 -2.24 -7.47 8.50
N PHE A 3 -2.90 -7.79 7.38
CA PHE A 3 -4.31 -8.22 7.37
C PHE A 3 -4.50 -9.55 8.11
N ASN A 4 -5.69 -9.76 8.66
CA ASN A 4 -6.16 -11.11 9.02
C ASN A 4 -6.02 -12.07 7.82
N GLN A 5 -5.55 -13.30 8.06
CA GLN A 5 -5.29 -14.31 7.02
C GLN A 5 -6.51 -14.60 6.12
N GLY A 6 -7.72 -14.63 6.66
CA GLY A 6 -8.95 -14.81 5.89
C GLY A 6 -9.17 -13.67 4.89
N VAL A 7 -9.00 -12.43 5.35
CA VAL A 7 -9.13 -11.22 4.52
C VAL A 7 -8.01 -11.13 3.50
N LYS A 8 -6.76 -11.45 3.90
CA LYS A 8 -5.62 -11.52 2.99
C LYS A 8 -5.91 -12.43 1.80
N LYS A 9 -6.45 -13.64 2.04
CA LYS A 9 -6.83 -14.56 0.95
C LYS A 9 -7.85 -13.94 0.00
N LEU A 10 -8.84 -13.20 0.51
CA LEU A 10 -9.84 -12.51 -0.32
C LEU A 10 -9.23 -11.42 -1.21
N ILE A 11 -8.15 -10.78 -0.76
CA ILE A 11 -7.43 -9.74 -1.49
C ILE A 11 -6.54 -10.37 -2.58
N VAL A 12 -5.78 -11.42 -2.22
CA VAL A 12 -4.73 -11.93 -3.10
C VAL A 12 -5.13 -13.11 -3.98
N ILE A 13 -6.24 -13.78 -3.70
CA ILE A 13 -6.72 -14.94 -4.46
C ILE A 13 -7.98 -14.56 -5.24
N ASP A 14 -8.03 -14.94 -6.51
CA ASP A 14 -9.26 -14.89 -7.28
C ASP A 14 -10.16 -16.08 -6.96
N LYS A 15 -11.38 -15.82 -6.48
CA LYS A 15 -12.33 -16.88 -6.11
C LYS A 15 -12.78 -17.75 -7.28
N SER A 16 -12.82 -17.20 -8.49
CA SER A 16 -13.31 -17.91 -9.67
C SER A 16 -12.29 -18.91 -10.22
N THR A 17 -11.00 -18.57 -10.13
CA THR A 17 -9.92 -19.38 -10.70
C THR A 17 -9.07 -20.10 -9.65
N GLY A 18 -9.17 -19.70 -8.38
CA GLY A 18 -8.30 -20.16 -7.30
C GLY A 18 -6.86 -19.68 -7.41
N LYS A 19 -6.53 -18.85 -8.41
CA LYS A 19 -5.16 -18.37 -8.67
C LYS A 19 -4.89 -17.06 -7.96
N HIS A 20 -3.60 -16.74 -7.77
CA HIS A 20 -3.21 -15.44 -7.25
C HIS A 20 -3.54 -14.33 -8.24
N ARG A 21 -4.09 -13.24 -7.71
CA ARG A 21 -4.30 -12.01 -8.46
C ARG A 21 -2.95 -11.41 -8.87
N PRO A 22 -2.86 -10.82 -10.08
CA PRO A 22 -1.67 -10.08 -10.46
C PRO A 22 -1.49 -8.86 -9.54
N CYS A 23 -0.23 -8.40 -9.41
CA CYS A 23 0.05 -7.12 -8.79
C CYS A 23 -0.70 -6.01 -9.54
N VAL A 24 -1.49 -5.19 -8.83
CA VAL A 24 -2.29 -4.15 -9.49
C VAL A 24 -1.46 -3.02 -10.10
N MET A 25 -0.21 -2.86 -9.66
CA MET A 25 0.68 -1.81 -10.19
C MET A 25 1.50 -2.26 -11.39
N CYS A 26 2.05 -3.48 -11.39
CA CYS A 26 2.93 -3.95 -12.47
C CYS A 26 2.34 -5.07 -13.32
N GLY A 27 1.16 -5.57 -12.99
CA GLY A 27 0.45 -6.63 -13.73
C GLY A 27 1.05 -8.03 -13.59
N LYS A 28 2.25 -8.18 -13.04
CA LYS A 28 2.90 -9.49 -12.89
C LYS A 28 2.28 -10.30 -11.74
N THR A 29 2.04 -11.57 -11.98
CA THR A 29 1.60 -12.53 -10.97
C THR A 29 2.79 -13.01 -10.15
N TYR A 30 2.61 -13.07 -8.82
CA TYR A 30 3.63 -13.54 -7.89
C TYR A 30 3.11 -14.73 -7.07
N PRO A 31 3.99 -15.65 -6.67
CA PRO A 31 3.61 -16.76 -5.81
C PRO A 31 3.30 -16.31 -4.38
N LEU A 32 3.82 -15.16 -3.93
CA LEU A 32 3.56 -14.62 -2.59
C LEU A 32 3.29 -13.11 -2.68
N PRO A 33 2.12 -12.69 -3.19
CA PRO A 33 1.73 -11.30 -3.19
C PRO A 33 1.40 -10.82 -1.77
N ASP A 34 1.72 -9.56 -1.52
CA ASP A 34 1.31 -8.85 -0.31
C ASP A 34 -0.12 -8.34 -0.47
N ALA A 35 -0.91 -8.52 0.58
CA ALA A 35 -2.15 -7.76 0.76
C ALA A 35 -1.78 -6.45 1.45
N VAL A 36 -1.79 -5.35 0.69
CA VAL A 36 -1.34 -4.05 1.15
C VAL A 36 -2.53 -3.18 1.47
N HIS A 37 -2.47 -2.48 2.61
CA HIS A 37 -3.50 -1.55 3.03
C HIS A 37 -3.43 -0.26 2.19
N ILE A 38 -4.55 0.14 1.58
CA ILE A 38 -4.65 1.44 0.90
C ILE A 38 -4.59 2.55 1.95
N ILE A 39 -5.47 2.50 2.94
CA ILE A 39 -5.52 3.38 4.12
C ILE A 39 -4.93 2.62 5.31
N ASP A 40 -4.11 3.25 6.15
CA ASP A 40 -3.55 2.60 7.33
C ASP A 40 -4.65 1.95 8.18
N GLN A 41 -4.38 0.75 8.71
CA GLN A 41 -5.38 -0.03 9.43
C GLN A 41 -5.99 0.75 10.62
N LYS A 42 -5.20 1.53 11.37
CA LYS A 42 -5.72 2.30 12.51
C LYS A 42 -6.64 3.41 12.05
N GLU A 43 -6.27 4.08 10.97
CA GLU A 43 -7.08 5.15 10.36
C GLU A 43 -8.36 4.58 9.74
N TRP A 44 -8.26 3.47 9.02
CA TRP A 44 -9.40 2.74 8.45
C TRP A 44 -10.39 2.30 9.52
N LYS A 45 -9.92 1.73 10.63
CA LYS A 45 -10.79 1.29 11.73
C LYS A 45 -11.52 2.43 12.42
N LYS A 46 -10.92 3.63 12.47
CA LYS A 46 -11.58 4.83 12.99
C LYS A 46 -12.64 5.37 12.03
N ALA A 47 -12.39 5.30 10.73
CA ALA A 47 -13.29 5.80 9.70
C ALA A 47 -14.43 4.82 9.33
N SER A 48 -14.22 3.52 9.51
CA SER A 48 -15.19 2.50 9.14
C SER A 48 -16.19 2.23 10.29
N PRO A 49 -17.51 2.31 10.04
CA PRO A 49 -18.54 2.03 11.05
C PRO A 49 -18.44 0.62 11.65
N LYS A 50 -17.79 -0.30 10.94
CA LYS A 50 -17.69 -1.71 11.32
C LYS A 50 -16.35 -2.10 11.96
N GLY A 51 -15.38 -1.17 12.06
CA GLY A 51 -14.15 -1.34 12.84
C GLY A 51 -13.24 -2.53 12.48
N HIS A 52 -13.42 -3.19 11.33
CA HIS A 52 -12.69 -4.41 10.97
C HIS A 52 -11.94 -4.31 9.64
N ASP A 53 -10.98 -5.22 9.47
CA ASP A 53 -10.22 -5.39 8.24
C ASP A 53 -11.17 -5.84 7.11
N SER A 54 -11.29 -5.02 6.07
CA SER A 54 -12.06 -5.34 4.87
C SER A 54 -11.13 -5.52 3.68
N LYS A 55 -11.51 -6.40 2.76
CA LYS A 55 -10.87 -6.52 1.44
C LYS A 55 -10.93 -5.20 0.65
N ASP A 56 -11.90 -4.33 0.94
CA ASP A 56 -12.11 -3.06 0.21
C ASP A 56 -10.97 -2.06 0.46
N ASN A 57 -10.24 -2.22 1.56
CA ASN A 57 -9.05 -1.43 1.88
C ASN A 57 -7.75 -2.17 1.51
N GLY A 58 -7.82 -3.26 0.74
CA GLY A 58 -6.69 -4.12 0.43
C GLY A 58 -6.44 -4.24 -1.07
N ILE A 59 -5.17 -4.13 -1.46
CA ILE A 59 -4.73 -4.39 -2.85
C ILE A 59 -3.62 -5.45 -2.90
N PRO A 60 -3.63 -6.34 -3.92
CA PRO A 60 -2.54 -7.27 -4.11
C PRO A 60 -1.36 -6.57 -4.80
N LEU A 61 -0.21 -6.53 -4.14
CA LEU A 61 1.03 -5.98 -4.68
C LEU A 61 2.17 -6.99 -4.54
N CYS A 62 3.14 -6.92 -5.45
CA CYS A 62 4.42 -7.59 -5.22
C CYS A 62 5.27 -6.78 -4.23
N PRO A 63 6.30 -7.38 -3.59
CA PRO A 63 7.12 -6.67 -2.58
C PRO A 63 7.74 -5.37 -3.08
N ASN A 64 8.17 -5.32 -4.34
CA ASN A 64 8.73 -4.11 -4.94
C ASN A 64 7.67 -3.03 -5.14
N CYS A 65 6.50 -3.39 -5.69
CA CYS A 65 5.42 -2.43 -5.88
C CYS A 65 4.81 -1.97 -4.56
N HIS A 66 4.73 -2.84 -3.55
CA HIS A 66 4.33 -2.48 -2.19
C HIS A 66 5.24 -1.38 -1.64
N ARG A 67 6.56 -1.54 -1.77
CA ARG A 67 7.52 -0.52 -1.35
C ARG A 67 7.31 0.81 -2.08
N VAL A 68 7.20 0.78 -3.41
CA VAL A 68 6.97 1.98 -4.22
C VAL A 68 5.63 2.63 -3.88
N PHE A 69 4.59 1.85 -3.60
CA PHE A 69 3.27 2.34 -3.23
C PHE A 69 3.32 3.18 -1.96
N ASP A 70 3.96 2.66 -0.91
CA ASP A 70 4.04 3.33 0.38
C ASP A 70 5.05 4.50 0.39
N GLU A 71 6.21 4.32 -0.23
CA GLU A 71 7.30 5.30 -0.15
C GLU A 71 7.16 6.44 -1.17
N VAL A 72 6.54 6.18 -2.32
CA VAL A 72 6.49 7.11 -3.44
C VAL A 72 5.04 7.47 -3.78
N LEU A 73 4.24 6.51 -4.21
CA LEU A 73 2.95 6.82 -4.84
C LEU A 73 1.99 7.52 -3.88
N LYS A 74 1.82 7.01 -2.64
CA LYS A 74 0.94 7.62 -1.63
C LYS A 74 1.29 9.09 -1.33
N PRO A 75 2.54 9.45 -0.98
CA PRO A 75 2.93 10.85 -0.80
C PRO A 75 2.69 11.74 -2.02
N PHE A 76 2.97 11.24 -3.23
CA PHE A 76 2.72 12.00 -4.46
C PHE A 76 1.23 12.25 -4.68
N LEU A 77 0.39 11.23 -4.53
CA LEU A 77 -1.07 11.34 -4.64
C LEU A 77 -1.63 12.30 -3.58
N HIS A 78 -1.20 12.17 -2.32
CA HIS A 78 -1.65 13.04 -1.25
C HIS A 78 -1.37 14.52 -1.57
N ARG A 79 -0.14 14.85 -1.97
CA ARG A 79 0.21 16.24 -2.35
C ARG A 79 -0.62 16.74 -3.53
N ALA A 80 -0.82 15.93 -4.55
CA ALA A 80 -1.60 16.32 -5.73
C ALA A 80 -3.08 16.56 -5.39
N LEU A 81 -3.69 15.65 -4.62
CA LEU A 81 -5.10 15.73 -4.23
C LEU A 81 -5.37 16.90 -3.27
N ILE A 82 -4.48 17.17 -2.30
CA ILE A 82 -4.57 18.38 -1.46
C ILE A 82 -4.53 19.64 -2.32
N LYS A 83 -3.59 19.74 -3.26
CA LYS A 83 -3.49 20.90 -4.17
C LYS A 83 -4.71 21.07 -5.06
N TYR A 84 -5.36 19.98 -5.43
CA TYR A 84 -6.62 20.00 -6.19
C TYR A 84 -7.83 20.44 -5.32
N GLY A 85 -7.68 20.46 -4.00
CA GLY A 85 -8.73 20.87 -3.07
C GLY A 85 -9.46 19.71 -2.39
N CYS A 86 -8.98 18.48 -2.51
CA CYS A 86 -9.51 17.36 -1.73
C CYS A 86 -9.27 17.61 -0.23
N GLN A 87 -10.34 17.46 0.56
CA GLN A 87 -10.29 17.54 2.02
C GLN A 87 -10.38 16.14 2.61
N ASN A 88 -9.92 15.98 3.87
CA ASN A 88 -10.03 14.74 4.65
C ASN A 88 -9.33 13.51 4.01
N LEU A 89 -8.18 13.73 3.36
CA LEU A 89 -7.35 12.62 2.87
C LEU A 89 -6.72 11.84 4.04
N PRO A 90 -6.40 10.55 3.84
CA PRO A 90 -5.75 9.75 4.87
C PRO A 90 -4.41 10.37 5.29
N GLN A 91 -4.25 10.63 6.59
CA GLN A 91 -3.01 11.18 7.14
C GLN A 91 -1.83 10.26 6.86
N GLY A 92 -2.07 8.94 6.85
CA GLY A 92 -1.06 7.93 6.53
C GLY A 92 -0.45 8.06 5.12
N TRP A 93 -1.08 8.80 4.20
CA TRP A 93 -0.53 9.03 2.86
C TRP A 93 0.45 10.21 2.81
N SER A 94 0.46 11.07 3.82
CA SER A 94 1.28 12.30 3.80
C SER A 94 2.80 12.06 3.97
N LYS A 95 3.20 10.89 4.48
CA LYS A 95 4.60 10.60 4.85
C LYS A 95 5.13 9.39 4.09
N SER A 96 6.40 9.46 3.68
CA SER A 96 7.19 8.26 3.38
C SER A 96 7.70 7.69 4.71
N ASN A 97 7.46 6.40 4.95
CA ASN A 97 7.80 5.76 6.23
C ASN A 97 9.27 5.29 6.34
N LYS A 98 10.13 5.61 5.36
CA LYS A 98 11.56 5.35 5.46
C LYS A 98 12.35 6.64 5.37
N MET A 99 13.39 6.74 6.21
CA MET A 99 14.39 7.80 6.12
C MET A 99 14.81 7.90 4.66
N THR A 100 14.71 9.09 4.08
CA THR A 100 15.49 9.46 2.91
C THR A 100 16.92 9.06 3.24
N ILE A 101 17.44 8.01 2.58
CA ILE A 101 18.88 7.85 2.43
C ILE A 101 19.25 9.09 1.61
N SER A 102 19.66 10.17 2.29
CA SER A 102 20.51 11.15 1.64
C SER A 102 21.66 10.33 1.08
N GLU A 103 21.93 10.45 -0.21
CA GLU A 103 23.18 9.97 -0.79
C GLU A 103 24.31 10.55 0.06
N GLN A 104 24.78 9.79 1.04
CA GLN A 104 25.99 10.11 1.76
C GLN A 104 27.08 9.74 0.78
N ASP A 105 27.77 10.76 0.30
CA ASP A 105 28.98 10.60 -0.48
C ASP A 105 29.93 9.69 0.33
N LEU A 106 30.17 8.49 -0.18
CA LEU A 106 30.98 7.48 0.50
C LEU A 106 32.48 7.77 0.33
N GLY A 107 32.86 8.85 -0.37
CA GLY A 107 34.25 9.27 -0.51
C GLY A 107 35.15 8.19 -1.11
N LEU A 108 34.60 7.34 -1.97
CA LEU A 108 35.38 6.35 -2.71
C LEU A 108 35.83 6.98 -4.03
N GLU A 109 36.89 7.78 -3.95
CA GLU A 109 37.71 8.11 -5.12
C GLU A 109 38.55 6.87 -5.47
N GLU A 110 38.60 6.53 -6.76
CA GLU A 110 39.38 5.40 -7.33
C GLU A 110 40.90 5.55 -7.13
#